data_AF-A0A950HQV0-F1
#
_entry.id   AF-A0A950HQV0-F1
#
_cell.length_a   1.000
_cell.length_b   1.000
_cell.length_c   1.000
_cell.angle_alpha   90.00
_cell.angle_beta   90.00
_cell.angle_gamma   90.00
#
_symmetry.space_group_name_H-M   'P 1'
#
loop_
_entity.id
_entity.type
_entity.pdbx_description
1 polymer ?
#
loop_
_entity_poly.entity_id
_entity_poly.type
_entity_poly.pdbx_seq_one_letter_code
_entity_poly.pdbx_strand_id
1 'polypeptide(L)' 'MAASVIAATLAGWSAAASAQGWVHCATEGGFCRAPYGAFIHYGRNGAFTHRRSPPGGLPCNNGVFGDPLVGVHKECFFSY' A
#
# COMPACT_ATOMS: atom_id res chain seq x y z
N MET A 1 31.35 23.07 38.31
CA MET A 1 31.02 22.40 37.03
C MET A 1 29.50 22.43 36.93
N ALA A 2 28.97 23.28 36.06
CA ALA A 2 27.58 23.75 36.08
C ALA A 2 26.58 22.71 35.54
N ALA A 3 25.43 22.63 36.20
CA ALA A 3 24.27 21.89 35.76
C ALA A 3 23.28 22.80 35.02
N SER A 4 22.50 22.17 34.13
CA SER A 4 21.18 22.61 33.64
C SER A 4 21.15 23.72 32.58
N VAL A 5 20.83 23.33 31.34
CA VAL A 5 19.60 23.80 30.68
C VAL A 5 19.08 22.73 29.72
N ILE A 6 17.77 22.55 29.79
CA ILE A 6 16.94 21.58 29.10
C ILE A 6 16.52 22.25 27.78
N ALA A 7 16.90 21.69 26.64
CA ALA A 7 16.41 22.16 25.35
C ALA A 7 16.00 20.97 24.49
N ALA A 8 14.90 20.32 24.89
CA ALA A 8 14.13 19.45 24.01
C ALA A 8 13.33 20.34 23.04
N THR A 9 13.97 20.83 21.98
CA THR A 9 13.26 21.39 20.83
C THR A 9 12.93 20.23 19.90
N LEU A 10 11.74 19.65 20.11
CA LEU A 10 11.09 18.69 19.22
C LEU A 10 10.74 19.37 17.89
N ALA A 11 11.75 19.71 17.10
CA ALA A 11 11.58 20.23 15.76
C ALA A 11 11.37 19.06 14.79
N GLY A 12 10.11 18.71 14.59
CA GLY A 12 9.62 18.31 13.27
C GLY A 12 9.74 16.84 12.88
N TRP A 13 9.37 15.91 13.76
CA TRP A 13 8.90 14.59 13.29
C TRP A 13 7.45 14.69 12.86
N SER A 14 7.20 15.46 11.80
CA SER A 14 5.88 15.55 11.18
C SER A 14 6.01 15.36 9.68
N ALA A 15 6.53 14.20 9.27
CA ALA A 15 5.87 13.46 8.20
C ALA A 15 5.02 12.41 8.90
N ALA A 16 3.84 12.84 9.34
CA ALA A 16 2.80 11.94 9.77
C ALA A 16 2.65 10.84 8.71
N ALA A 17 2.92 9.60 9.13
CA ALA A 17 2.25 8.41 8.63
C ALA A 17 1.99 8.36 7.10
N SER A 18 3.00 8.53 6.25
CA SER A 18 2.83 8.14 4.84
C SER A 18 3.15 6.66 4.70
N ALA A 19 2.06 5.89 4.81
CA ALA A 19 1.86 4.59 4.20
C ALA A 19 2.63 3.42 4.84
N GLN A 20 1.87 2.50 5.45
CA GLN A 20 2.20 1.08 5.38
C GLN A 20 2.68 0.80 3.97
N GLY A 21 3.87 0.21 3.77
CA GLY A 21 4.66 0.20 2.53
C GLY A 21 3.96 -0.34 1.26
N TRP A 22 2.84 0.28 0.90
CA TRP A 22 1.88 -0.07 -0.12
C TRP A 22 2.09 0.95 -1.22
N VAL A 23 2.69 0.48 -2.30
CA VAL A 23 3.00 1.27 -3.49
C VAL A 23 1.87 1.08 -4.47
N HIS A 24 1.28 2.19 -4.94
CA HIS A 24 0.26 2.11 -5.98
C HIS A 24 0.84 1.46 -7.25
N CYS A 25 0.15 0.47 -7.78
CA CYS A 25 0.60 -0.32 -8.92
C CYS A 25 -0.20 -0.04 -10.19
N ALA A 26 -1.51 -0.18 -10.10
CA ALA A 26 -2.42 -0.13 -11.23
C ALA A 26 -3.86 0.11 -10.75
N THR A 27 -4.68 0.69 -11.60
CA THR A 27 -6.13 0.79 -11.39
C THR A 27 -6.83 -0.52 -11.83
N GLU A 28 -8.11 -0.67 -11.47
CA GLU A 28 -8.93 -1.83 -11.87
C GLU A 28 -8.95 -2.02 -13.40
N GLY A 29 -8.64 -3.24 -13.83
CA GLY A 29 -8.46 -3.61 -15.23
C GLY A 29 -7.02 -3.47 -15.73
N GLY A 30 -6.11 -2.87 -14.94
CA GLY A 30 -4.70 -2.74 -15.27
C GLY A 30 -3.87 -3.99 -14.96
N PHE A 31 -2.58 -3.96 -15.27
CA PHE A 31 -1.64 -5.02 -14.96
C PHE A 31 -0.60 -4.55 -13.95
N CYS A 32 -0.48 -5.23 -12.81
CA CYS A 32 0.48 -4.89 -11.77
C CYS A 32 1.72 -5.78 -11.85
N ARG A 33 2.86 -5.19 -12.21
CA ARG A 33 4.18 -5.83 -12.18
C ARG A 33 4.81 -5.71 -10.80
N ALA A 34 4.26 -6.40 -9.81
CA ALA A 34 4.88 -6.50 -8.51
C ALA A 34 5.96 -7.60 -8.49
N PRO A 35 7.08 -7.39 -7.78
CA PRO A 35 8.13 -8.38 -7.67
C PRO A 35 7.64 -9.67 -7.01
N TYR A 36 8.34 -10.77 -7.30
CA TYR A 36 8.01 -12.07 -6.72
C TYR A 36 8.08 -12.02 -5.19
N GLY A 37 7.03 -12.46 -4.52
CA GLY A 37 6.94 -12.46 -3.06
C GLY A 37 6.28 -11.21 -2.47
N ALA A 38 6.05 -10.15 -3.25
CA ALA A 38 5.26 -9.00 -2.81
C ALA A 38 3.78 -9.38 -2.59
N PHE A 39 3.11 -8.72 -1.67
CA PHE A 39 1.67 -8.80 -1.48
C PHE A 39 0.98 -7.68 -2.26
N ILE A 40 0.06 -8.05 -3.14
CA ILE A 40 -0.77 -7.09 -3.86
C ILE A 40 -2.11 -6.99 -3.13
N HIS A 41 -2.47 -5.77 -2.79
CA HIS A 41 -3.71 -5.36 -2.14
C HIS A 41 -4.61 -4.73 -3.19
N TYR A 42 -5.74 -5.36 -3.47
CA TYR A 42 -6.74 -4.90 -4.43
C TYR A 42 -7.99 -4.45 -3.71
N GLY A 43 -8.38 -3.20 -3.88
CA GLY A 43 -9.52 -2.66 -3.16
C GLY A 43 -9.61 -1.15 -3.18
N ARG A 44 -10.54 -0.60 -2.39
CA ARG A 44 -10.70 0.85 -2.21
C ARG A 44 -11.40 1.15 -0.89
N ASN A 45 -11.20 2.35 -0.35
CA ASN A 45 -11.89 2.86 0.84
C ASN A 45 -11.85 1.91 2.06
N GLY A 46 -10.74 1.20 2.26
CA GLY A 46 -10.56 0.30 3.42
C GLY A 46 -10.98 -1.15 3.18
N ALA A 47 -11.70 -1.45 2.10
CA ALA A 47 -11.99 -2.83 1.70
C ALA A 47 -10.93 -3.31 0.71
N PHE A 48 -9.99 -4.13 1.18
CA PHE A 48 -8.89 -4.65 0.38
C PHE A 48 -8.81 -6.17 0.46
N THR A 49 -8.60 -6.80 -0.69
CA THR A 49 -8.26 -8.21 -0.82
C THR A 49 -6.78 -8.35 -1.14
N HIS A 50 -6.08 -9.25 -0.46
CA HIS A 50 -4.65 -9.46 -0.65
C HIS A 50 -4.37 -10.78 -1.39
N ARG A 51 -3.41 -10.75 -2.32
CA ARG A 51 -2.85 -11.92 -2.99
C ARG A 51 -1.33 -11.79 -3.04
N ARG A 52 -0.61 -12.91 -3.03
CA ARG A 52 0.83 -12.91 -3.27
C ARG A 52 1.10 -12.78 -4.77
N SER A 53 2.04 -11.93 -5.15
CA SER A 53 2.43 -11.72 -6.53
C SER A 53 3.18 -12.94 -7.07
N PRO A 54 2.72 -13.57 -8.16
CA PRO A 54 3.49 -14.58 -8.88
C PRO A 54 4.67 -13.92 -9.62
N PRO A 55 5.66 -14.72 -10.08
CA PRO A 55 6.74 -14.19 -10.90
C PRO A 55 6.18 -13.56 -12.19
N GLY A 56 6.46 -12.28 -12.40
CA GLY A 56 5.95 -11.50 -13.54
C GLY A 56 4.74 -10.61 -13.22
N GLY A 57 4.20 -10.67 -12.00
CA GLY A 57 3.04 -9.88 -11.60
C GLY A 57 1.71 -10.54 -11.97
N LEU A 58 0.61 -9.83 -11.71
CA LEU A 58 -0.75 -10.32 -11.98
C LEU A 58 -1.65 -9.17 -12.43
N PRO A 59 -2.74 -9.48 -13.16
CA PRO A 59 -3.71 -8.46 -13.55
C PRO A 59 -4.59 -8.03 -12.37
N CYS A 60 -4.78 -6.72 -12.26
CA CYS A 60 -5.55 -6.06 -11.22
C CYS A 60 -7.04 -6.04 -11.57
N ASN A 61 -7.64 -7.22 -11.52
CA ASN A 61 -9.05 -7.39 -11.85
C ASN A 61 -9.77 -8.31 -10.85
N ASN A 62 -11.08 -8.25 -10.93
CA ASN A 62 -12.04 -8.94 -10.09
C ASN A 62 -12.00 -10.46 -10.35
N GLY A 63 -11.44 -10.91 -11.48
CA GLY A 63 -11.22 -12.31 -11.78
C GLY A 63 -10.09 -12.94 -10.95
N VAL A 64 -9.04 -12.16 -10.61
CA VAL A 64 -7.91 -12.64 -9.81
C VAL A 64 -8.16 -12.49 -8.31
N PHE A 65 -8.70 -11.34 -7.91
CA PHE A 65 -8.90 -11.01 -6.50
C PHE A 65 -10.31 -11.34 -6.00
N GLY A 66 -11.30 -11.43 -6.90
CA GLY A 66 -12.72 -11.37 -6.53
C GLY A 66 -13.23 -9.93 -6.56
N ASP A 67 -14.55 -9.76 -6.42
CA ASP A 67 -15.17 -8.44 -6.30
C ASP A 67 -15.61 -8.17 -4.85
N PRO A 68 -14.80 -7.46 -4.05
CA PRO A 68 -15.18 -7.07 -2.70
C PRO A 68 -16.18 -5.91 -2.67
N LEU A 69 -16.34 -5.16 -3.77
CA LEU A 69 -17.14 -3.94 -3.86
C LEU A 69 -17.67 -3.76 -5.29
N VAL A 70 -18.86 -4.31 -5.55
CA VAL A 70 -19.51 -4.23 -6.86
C VAL A 70 -19.89 -2.78 -7.16
N GLY A 71 -19.39 -2.23 -8.27
CA GLY A 71 -19.67 -0.85 -8.71
C GLY A 71 -18.70 0.23 -8.22
N VAL A 72 -17.62 -0.16 -7.51
CA VAL A 72 -16.57 0.77 -7.08
C VAL A 72 -15.31 0.53 -7.91
N HIS A 73 -14.71 1.60 -8.42
CA HIS A 73 -13.43 1.55 -9.13
C HIS A 73 -12.30 1.16 -8.18
N LYS A 74 -11.82 -0.07 -8.26
CA LYS A 74 -10.79 -0.61 -7.36
C LYS A 74 -9.39 -0.20 -7.78
N GLU A 75 -8.46 -0.22 -6.85
CA GLU A 75 -7.06 0.12 -7.06
C GLU A 75 -6.19 -0.98 -6.50
N CYS A 76 -5.08 -1.25 -7.18
CA CYS A 76 -4.06 -2.18 -6.73
C CYS A 76 -2.89 -1.42 -6.12
N PHE A 77 -2.49 -1.90 -4.97
CA PHE A 77 -1.28 -1.51 -4.28
C PHE A 77 -0.43 -2.76 -4.06
N PHE A 78 0.89 -2.63 -3.96
CA PHE A 78 1.75 -3.74 -3.59
C PHE A 78 2.67 -3.37 -2.44
N SER A 79 2.94 -4.31 -1.55
CA SER A 79 3.90 -4.20 -0.48
C SER A 79 4.92 -5.32 -0.52
N TYR A 80 6.15 -5.02 -0.10
CA TYR A 80 7.22 -6.01 0.04
C TYR A 80 7.08 -6.79 1.34
#